data_AF-A0A4Y2HL31-F1
#
_entry.id   AF-A0A4Y2HL31-F1
#
_cell.length_a   1.000
_cell.length_b   1.000
_cell.length_c   1.000
_cell.angle_alpha   90.00
_cell.angle_beta   90.00
_cell.angle_gamma   90.00
#
_symmetry.space_group_name_H-M   'P 1'
#
loop_
_entity.id
_entity.type
_entity.pdbx_description
1 polymer ?
#
loop_
_entity_poly.entity_id
_entity_poly.type
_entity_poly.pdbx_seq_one_letter_code
_entity_poly.pdbx_strand_id
1 'polypeptide(L)'
;AKTIKNTVVVNEELTAEEWKRRYEKEREKALRTKAQLTRAEYELSRWRNGEHVPHEEQLLMKDIMENSTTSLTDNIPVSNIPPNTQVSAEPLSNAERVKFEEERSRLYAQLDEKDDEIDRQSQLIEKLKEQMLEQEE
;
A
#
# COMPACT_ATOMS: atom_id res chain seq x y z
N ALA A 1 -7.51 -40.79 20.30
CA ALA A 1 -8.84 -40.59 19.69
C ALA A 1 -9.37 -39.16 19.91
N LYS A 2 -9.67 -38.74 21.16
CA LYS A 2 -10.28 -37.41 21.45
C LYS A 2 -9.42 -36.17 21.12
N THR A 3 -8.15 -36.35 20.77
CA THR A 3 -7.20 -35.26 20.46
C THR A 3 -6.85 -35.15 18.98
N ILE A 4 -7.40 -36.03 18.12
CA ILE A 4 -7.14 -35.98 16.68
C ILE A 4 -8.10 -34.95 16.06
N LYS A 5 -7.55 -33.97 15.34
CA LYS A 5 -8.32 -33.01 14.55
C LYS A 5 -8.27 -33.44 13.09
N ASN A 6 -9.42 -33.78 12.51
CA ASN A 6 -9.54 -34.08 11.10
C ASN A 6 -9.99 -32.83 10.34
N THR A 7 -9.38 -32.58 9.19
CA THR A 7 -9.90 -31.62 8.21
C THR A 7 -10.83 -32.37 7.28
N VAL A 8 -12.14 -32.18 7.45
CA VAL A 8 -13.17 -32.83 6.61
C VAL A 8 -13.42 -31.95 5.39
N VAL A 9 -13.37 -32.54 4.20
CA VAL A 9 -13.70 -31.89 2.93
C VAL A 9 -14.70 -32.76 2.15
N VAL A 10 -15.53 -32.13 1.33
CA VAL A 10 -16.46 -32.84 0.44
C VAL A 10 -15.64 -33.64 -0.56
N ASN A 11 -16.01 -34.92 -0.76
CA ASN A 11 -15.40 -35.74 -1.79
C ASN A 11 -15.96 -35.34 -3.15
N GLU A 12 -15.13 -34.78 -4.02
CA GLU A 12 -15.51 -34.40 -5.38
C GLU A 12 -14.96 -35.40 -6.39
N GLU A 13 -15.85 -36.00 -7.18
CA GLU A 13 -15.46 -36.91 -8.26
C GLU A 13 -15.25 -36.11 -9.54
N LEU A 14 -13.98 -35.91 -9.90
CA LEU A 14 -13.58 -35.20 -11.11
C LEU A 14 -12.85 -36.15 -12.06
N THR A 15 -13.11 -35.96 -13.34
CA THR A 15 -12.33 -36.55 -14.42
C THR A 15 -10.90 -36.02 -14.41
N ALA A 16 -9.98 -36.75 -15.04
CA ALA A 16 -8.59 -36.32 -15.21
C ALA A 16 -8.48 -34.95 -15.90
N GLU A 17 -9.36 -34.66 -16.86
CA GLU A 17 -9.40 -33.38 -17.56
C GLU A 17 -9.88 -32.23 -16.68
N GLU A 18 -10.87 -32.45 -15.80
CA GLU A 18 -11.31 -31.44 -14.85
C GLU A 18 -10.24 -31.13 -13.80
N TRP A 19 -9.52 -32.15 -13.33
CA TRP A 19 -8.34 -31.96 -12.47
C TRP A 19 -7.25 -31.15 -13.16
N LYS A 20 -6.92 -31.50 -14.40
CA LYS A 20 -5.93 -30.76 -15.20
C LYS A 20 -6.33 -29.30 -15.36
N ARG A 21 -7.60 -29.03 -15.70
CA ARG A 21 -8.12 -27.66 -15.84
C ARG A 21 -8.04 -26.86 -14.53
N ARG A 22 -8.41 -27.48 -13.39
CA ARG A 22 -8.29 -26.83 -12.08
C ARG A 22 -6.84 -26.52 -11.73
N TYR A 23 -5.95 -27.49 -11.95
CA TYR A 23 -4.53 -27.31 -11.72
C TYR A 23 -3.96 -26.19 -12.58
N GLU A 24 -4.27 -26.16 -13.88
CA GLU A 24 -3.78 -25.13 -14.80
C GLU A 24 -4.23 -23.73 -14.36
N LYS A 25 -5.49 -23.58 -13.97
CA LYS A 25 -6.02 -22.32 -13.42
C LYS A 25 -5.28 -21.87 -12.16
N GLU A 26 -5.07 -22.78 -11.20
CA GLU A 26 -4.36 -22.46 -9.97
C GLU A 26 -2.87 -22.20 -10.23
N ARG A 27 -2.26 -22.91 -11.18
CA ARG A 27 -0.87 -22.70 -11.60
C ARG A 27 -0.68 -21.32 -12.24
N GLU A 28 -1.60 -20.89 -13.10
CA GLU A 28 -1.56 -19.53 -13.68
C GLU A 28 -1.71 -18.45 -12.62
N LYS A 29 -2.62 -18.65 -11.65
CA LYS A 29 -2.77 -17.76 -10.50
C LYS A 29 -1.48 -17.70 -9.69
N ALA A 30 -0.87 -18.85 -9.37
CA ALA A 30 0.38 -18.93 -8.63
C ALA A 30 1.54 -18.25 -9.37
N LEU A 31 1.66 -18.45 -10.68
CA LEU A 31 2.68 -17.77 -11.50
C LEU A 31 2.52 -16.25 -11.46
N ARG A 32 1.28 -15.77 -11.58
CA ARG A 32 0.98 -14.34 -11.53
C ARG A 32 1.30 -13.74 -10.16
N THR A 33 0.86 -14.37 -9.07
CA THR A 33 1.17 -13.92 -7.70
C THR A 33 2.67 -13.93 -7.43
N LYS A 34 3.41 -14.93 -7.94
CA LYS A 34 4.87 -14.97 -7.82
C LYS A 34 5.55 -13.80 -8.53
N ALA A 35 5.09 -13.43 -9.73
CA ALA A 35 5.62 -12.27 -10.44
C ALA A 35 5.37 -10.95 -9.68
N GLN A 36 4.18 -10.79 -9.11
CA GLN A 36 3.85 -9.65 -8.25
C GLN A 36 4.74 -9.60 -7.00
N LEU A 37 4.94 -10.74 -6.34
CA LEU A 37 5.82 -10.85 -5.18
C LEU A 37 7.24 -10.41 -5.52
N THR A 38 7.81 -10.90 -6.63
CA THR A 38 9.16 -10.51 -7.06
C THR A 38 9.27 -9.01 -7.34
N ARG A 39 8.26 -8.39 -7.95
CA ARG A 39 8.25 -6.93 -8.15
C ARG A 39 8.21 -6.19 -6.81
N ALA A 40 7.40 -6.65 -5.86
CA ALA A 40 7.31 -6.06 -4.52
C ALA A 40 8.63 -6.19 -3.74
N GLU A 41 9.27 -7.36 -3.82
CA GLU A 41 10.57 -7.61 -3.21
C GLU A 41 11.67 -6.71 -3.78
N TYR A 42 11.64 -6.48 -5.10
CA TYR A 42 12.58 -5.60 -5.77
C TYR A 42 12.41 -4.13 -5.34
N GLU A 43 11.18 -3.63 -5.35
CA GLU A 43 10.84 -2.29 -4.87
C GLU A 43 11.25 -2.08 -3.41
N LEU A 44 10.91 -3.05 -2.55
CA LEU A 44 11.29 -3.03 -1.14
C LEU A 44 12.81 -3.03 -0.95
N SER A 45 13.55 -3.76 -1.79
CA SER A 45 15.02 -3.72 -1.77
C SER A 45 15.52 -2.32 -2.10
N ARG A 46 15.01 -1.66 -3.14
CA ARG A 46 15.42 -0.29 -3.50
C ARG A 46 15.19 0.69 -2.34
N TRP A 47 14.02 0.63 -1.71
CA TRP A 47 13.74 1.43 -0.51
C TRP A 47 14.70 1.14 0.64
N ARG A 48 15.00 -0.14 0.93
CA ARG A 48 15.95 -0.53 1.98
C ARG A 48 17.38 -0.08 1.69
N ASN A 49 17.73 0.06 0.41
CA ASN A 49 19.00 0.59 -0.05
C ASN A 49 19.03 2.13 -0.07
N GLY A 50 17.95 2.81 0.35
CA GLY A 50 17.86 4.27 0.40
C GLY A 50 17.55 4.93 -0.94
N GLU A 51 17.15 4.15 -1.95
CA GLU A 51 16.76 4.66 -3.26
C GLU A 51 15.27 5.05 -3.27
N HIS A 52 14.95 6.18 -3.88
CA HIS A 52 13.57 6.61 -4.10
C HIS A 52 12.99 5.94 -5.35
N VAL A 53 11.89 5.20 -5.19
CA VAL A 53 11.14 4.58 -6.29
C VAL A 53 10.03 5.54 -6.74
N PRO A 54 10.04 6.06 -7.99
CA PRO A 54 8.98 6.93 -8.50
C PRO A 54 7.59 6.27 -8.49
N HIS A 55 6.52 7.05 -8.31
CA HIS A 55 5.14 6.54 -8.22
C HIS A 55 4.69 5.71 -9.43
N GLU A 56 5.24 5.97 -10.62
CA GLU A 56 4.96 5.19 -11.83
C GLU A 56 5.53 3.77 -11.77
N GLU A 57 6.64 3.57 -11.04
CA GLU A 57 7.32 2.28 -10.90
C GLU A 57 6.81 1.47 -9.70
N GLN A 58 6.18 2.14 -8.73
CA GLN A 58 5.64 1.53 -7.52
C GLN A 58 4.51 0.53 -7.85
N LEU A 59 4.44 -0.55 -7.09
CA LEU A 59 3.31 -1.47 -7.15
C LEU A 59 2.05 -0.80 -6.57
N LEU A 60 1.03 -0.64 -7.42
CA LEU A 60 -0.25 -0.09 -6.97
C LEU A 60 -1.04 -1.14 -6.20
N MET A 61 -1.66 -0.74 -5.09
CA MET A 61 -2.48 -1.64 -4.26
C MET A 61 -3.69 -2.23 -5.04
N LYS A 62 -4.16 -1.52 -6.07
CA LYS A 62 -5.19 -1.99 -6.99
C LYS A 62 -4.75 -3.22 -7.79
N ASP A 63 -3.49 -3.26 -8.26
CA ASP A 63 -2.93 -4.37 -9.03
C ASP A 63 -2.82 -5.67 -8.19
N ILE A 64 -2.70 -5.51 -6.87
CA ILE A 64 -2.66 -6.60 -5.89
C ILE A 64 -4.10 -7.08 -5.57
N MET A 65 -5.05 -6.15 -5.44
CA MET A 65 -6.41 -6.42 -4.99
C MET A 65 -7.30 -7.05 -6.07
N GLU A 66 -7.16 -6.63 -7.33
CA GLU A 66 -7.88 -7.24 -8.46
C GLU A 66 -7.59 -8.75 -8.58
N ASN A 67 -6.41 -9.16 -8.13
CA ASN A 67 -5.93 -10.54 -8.19
C ASN A 67 -6.36 -11.42 -6.99
N SER A 68 -6.89 -10.81 -5.93
CA SER A 68 -7.28 -11.48 -4.68
C SER A 68 -8.77 -11.83 -4.59
N THR A 69 -9.57 -11.53 -5.63
CA THR A 69 -11.04 -11.73 -5.67
C THR A 69 -11.50 -13.19 -5.79
N THR A 70 -10.72 -14.16 -5.29
CA THR A 70 -11.14 -15.57 -5.23
C THR A 70 -10.97 -16.14 -3.82
N SER A 71 -12.07 -16.08 -3.06
CA SER A 71 -12.49 -17.02 -2.01
C SER A 71 -11.49 -17.38 -0.90
N LEU A 72 -11.17 -16.45 0.00
CA LEU A 72 -10.63 -16.75 1.34
C LEU A 72 -11.05 -15.69 2.39
N THR A 73 -12.31 -15.24 2.38
CA THR A 73 -12.79 -14.22 3.35
C THR A 73 -13.26 -14.75 4.70
N ASP A 74 -13.16 -16.05 4.98
CA ASP A 74 -13.48 -16.57 6.31
C ASP A 74 -12.21 -17.04 7.03
N ASN A 75 -11.81 -16.28 8.06
CA ASN A 75 -10.81 -16.61 9.10
C ASN A 75 -9.37 -16.07 8.99
N ILE A 76 -9.21 -14.77 8.71
CA ILE A 76 -8.05 -14.07 9.29
C ILE A 76 -8.56 -13.12 10.38
N PRO A 77 -8.20 -13.32 11.66
CA PRO A 77 -8.54 -12.36 12.71
C PRO A 77 -7.73 -11.09 12.44
N VAL A 78 -8.43 -10.07 11.93
CA VAL A 78 -7.92 -8.71 11.74
C VAL A 78 -7.80 -8.06 13.12
N SER A 79 -6.77 -8.42 13.85
CA SER A 79 -6.35 -7.73 15.05
C SER A 79 -4.94 -7.21 14.79
N ASN A 80 -4.84 -5.88 14.66
CA ASN A 80 -3.62 -5.05 14.71
C ASN A 80 -3.23 -4.25 13.44
N ILE A 81 -4.18 -3.90 12.57
CA ILE A 81 -3.94 -2.84 11.57
C ILE A 81 -4.58 -1.54 12.09
N PRO A 82 -3.86 -0.40 12.16
CA PRO A 82 -4.44 0.89 12.54
C PRO A 82 -5.63 1.22 11.61
N PRO A 83 -6.68 1.88 12.11
CA PRO A 83 -7.95 2.01 11.41
C PRO A 83 -7.86 3.14 10.38
N ASN A 84 -7.11 2.95 9.31
CA ASN A 84 -7.31 3.77 8.12
C ASN A 84 -6.93 2.96 6.87
N THR A 85 -7.79 3.02 5.85
CA THR A 85 -7.72 2.30 4.57
C THR A 85 -8.43 0.95 4.52
N GLN A 86 -9.73 0.95 4.83
CA GLN A 86 -10.66 0.05 4.15
C GLN A 86 -11.09 0.72 2.83
N VAL A 87 -10.55 0.28 1.70
CA VAL A 87 -11.11 0.60 0.38
C VAL A 87 -12.13 -0.48 0.02
N SER A 88 -13.31 -0.38 0.63
CA SER A 88 -14.48 -1.09 0.14
C SER A 88 -14.81 -0.55 -1.25
N ALA A 89 -14.91 -1.44 -2.24
CA ALA A 89 -15.31 -1.14 -3.60
C ALA A 89 -16.81 -0.84 -3.72
N GLU A 90 -17.36 -0.04 -2.80
CA GLU A 90 -18.64 0.63 -2.93
C GLU A 90 -18.39 2.06 -3.43
N PRO A 91 -19.27 2.65 -4.25
CA PRO A 91 -19.16 4.07 -4.58
C PRO A 91 -19.15 4.86 -3.27
N LEU A 92 -17.99 5.45 -2.93
CA LEU A 92 -17.78 6.26 -1.73
C LEU A 92 -19.04 7.08 -1.44
N SER A 93 -19.54 7.00 -0.20
CA SER A 93 -20.68 7.82 0.19
C SER A 93 -20.32 9.30 -0.02
N ASN A 94 -21.30 10.13 -0.35
CA ASN A 94 -21.08 11.58 -0.53
C ASN A 94 -20.40 12.20 0.70
N ALA A 95 -20.68 11.66 1.89
CA ALA A 95 -20.06 12.09 3.15
C ALA A 95 -18.56 11.72 3.26
N GLU A 96 -18.14 10.59 2.69
CA GLU A 96 -16.73 10.17 2.71
C GLU A 96 -15.91 10.99 1.71
N ARG A 97 -16.48 11.28 0.54
CA ARG A 97 -15.86 12.18 -0.44
C ARG A 97 -15.58 13.57 0.13
N VAL A 98 -16.53 14.14 0.87
CA VAL A 98 -16.37 15.45 1.52
C VAL A 98 -15.24 15.42 2.55
N LYS A 99 -15.14 14.38 3.38
CA LYS A 99 -14.05 14.24 4.35
C LYS A 99 -12.67 14.16 3.68
N PHE A 100 -12.56 13.41 2.58
CA PHE A 100 -11.31 13.34 1.83
C PHE A 100 -10.95 14.68 1.18
N GLU A 101 -11.93 15.43 0.71
CA GLU A 101 -11.70 16.76 0.13
C GLU A 101 -11.27 17.78 1.19
N GLU A 102 -11.88 17.75 2.38
CA GLU A 102 -11.46 18.56 3.53
C GLU A 102 -10.05 18.21 4.00
N GLU A 103 -9.72 16.92 4.09
CA GLU A 103 -8.37 16.47 4.45
C GLU A 103 -7.34 16.88 3.40
N ARG A 104 -7.69 16.78 2.11
CA ARG A 104 -6.84 17.26 1.01
C ARG A 104 -6.59 18.77 1.11
N SER A 105 -7.63 19.57 1.34
CA SER A 105 -7.49 21.02 1.54
C SER A 105 -6.64 21.36 2.75
N ARG A 106 -6.78 20.61 3.85
CA ARG A 106 -5.97 20.78 5.06
C ARG A 106 -4.49 20.45 4.81
N LEU A 107 -4.20 19.44 4.00
CA LEU A 107 -2.82 19.08 3.64
C LEU A 107 -2.18 20.16 2.77
N TYR A 108 -2.91 20.73 1.79
CA TYR A 108 -2.41 21.86 1.00
C TYR A 108 -2.12 23.09 1.86
N ALA A 109 -3.00 23.43 2.80
CA ALA A 109 -2.75 24.55 3.71
C ALA A 109 -1.51 24.36 4.60
N GLN A 110 -1.25 23.13 5.05
CA GLN A 110 -0.01 22.83 5.79
C GLN A 110 1.24 22.94 4.92
N LEU A 111 1.14 22.64 3.62
CA LEU A 111 2.26 22.80 2.71
C LEU A 111 2.60 24.28 2.52
N ASP A 112 1.59 25.12 2.29
CA ASP A 112 1.75 26.57 2.18
C ASP A 112 2.38 27.17 3.46
N GLU A 113 1.92 26.76 4.65
CA GLU A 113 2.51 27.20 5.93
C GLU A 113 3.99 26.77 6.07
N LYS A 114 4.33 25.57 5.56
CA LYS A 114 5.72 25.09 5.58
C LYS A 114 6.61 25.86 4.61
N ASP A 115 6.09 26.23 3.44
CA ASP A 115 6.82 27.06 2.48
C ASP A 115 7.08 28.46 3.06
N ASP A 116 6.09 29.09 3.68
CA ASP A 116 6.25 30.39 4.36
C ASP A 116 7.30 30.33 5.48
N GLU A 117 7.32 29.24 6.26
CA GLU A 117 8.31 29.05 7.33
C GLU A 117 9.72 28.83 6.78
N ILE A 118 9.86 28.08 5.68
CA ILE A 118 11.15 27.89 4.99
C ILE A 118 11.68 29.24 4.49
N ASP A 119 10.82 30.06 3.89
CA ASP A 119 11.20 31.38 3.42
C ASP A 119 11.65 32.28 4.58
N ARG A 120 10.92 32.27 5.70
CA ARG A 120 11.27 33.02 6.90
C ARG A 120 12.62 32.58 7.48
N GLN A 121 12.87 31.28 7.55
CA GLN A 121 14.14 30.73 8.02
C GLN A 121 15.28 31.08 7.06
N SER A 122 15.06 31.01 5.75
CA SER A 122 16.04 31.36 4.74
C SER A 122 16.48 32.82 4.86
N GLN A 123 15.53 33.73 5.04
CA GLN A 123 15.82 35.15 5.27
C GLN A 123 16.55 35.39 6.60
N LEU A 124 16.19 34.66 7.66
CA LEU A 124 16.87 34.77 8.95
C LEU A 124 18.32 34.28 8.86
N ILE A 125 18.55 33.16 8.18
CA ILE A 125 19.89 32.61 7.94
C ILE A 125 20.75 33.62 7.18
N GLU A 126 20.20 34.25 6.13
CA GLU A 126 20.95 35.23 5.34
C GLU A 126 21.32 36.47 6.17
N LYS A 127 20.40 36.98 6.99
CA LYS A 127 20.69 38.08 7.93
C LYS A 127 21.77 37.72 8.95
N LEU A 128 21.72 36.51 9.49
CA LEU A 128 22.74 36.05 10.45
C LEU A 128 24.12 35.90 9.79
N LYS A 129 24.17 35.43 8.53
CA LYS A 129 25.43 35.40 7.76
C LYS A 129 25.99 36.80 7.54
N GLU A 130 25.15 37.76 7.18
CA GLU A 130 25.58 39.16 6.99
C GLU A 130 26.14 39.75 8.29
N GLN A 131 25.48 39.52 9.43
CA GLN A 131 25.97 39.93 10.75
C GLN A 131 27.31 39.28 11.13
N MET A 132 27.54 38.02 10.75
CA MET A 132 28.82 37.36 10.97
C MET A 132 29.93 37.96 10.10
N LEU A 133 29.62 38.29 8.85
CA LEU A 133 30.57 38.91 7.92
C LEU A 133 31.01 40.29 8.41
N GLU A 134 30.07 41.13 8.88
CA GLU A 134 30.35 42.45 9.45
C GLU A 134 31.19 42.41 10.74
N GLN A 135 31.20 41.29 11.48
CA GLN A 135 32.01 41.11 12.67
C GLN A 135 33.44 40.61 12.38
N GLU A 136 33.66 40.01 11.21
CA GLU A 136 34.97 39.53 10.76
C GLU A 136 35.80 40.62 10.04
N GLU A 137 35.17 41.73 9.65
CA GLU A 137 35.80 42.94 9.05
C GLU A 137 36.17 44.00 10.09
#